data_AF-A0A7J7GBT7-F1
#
_entry.id   AF-A0A7J7GBT7-F1
#
_cell.length_a   1.000
_cell.length_b   1.000
_cell.length_c   1.000
_cell.angle_alpha   90.00
_cell.angle_beta   90.00
_cell.angle_gamma   90.00
#
_symmetry.space_group_name_H-M   'P 1'
#
loop_
_entity.id
_entity.type
_entity.pdbx_description
1 polymer ?
#
loop_
_entity_poly.entity_id
_entity_poly.type
_entity_poly.pdbx_seq_one_letter_code
_entity_poly.pdbx_strand_id
1 'polypeptide(L)'
;MGLQDSMNTRIEGWGNKGLSGGQKRRVSICIEILIRPKLLFLDEPTSGLDSAASCYVMSRIVKLAKQDRMTLIASIHQPSSEVFGLFHNLCLLSLGQTIYFGSPCGANQDIEQGDDVGKMTIEEVIDVLAESYKSSDICKQIHRQVVEICRRGGGIIEKKGSQANFFTQCLVLTERYFLINMYRDLGYYWWRLAIYMALGSVCSMMLALVMVQFM
;
A
#
# COMPACT_ATOMS: atom_id res chain seq x y z
N MET A 1 -12.85 -6.56 -9.08
CA MET A 1 -11.90 -7.02 -8.04
C MET A 1 -12.37 -8.27 -7.28
N GLY A 2 -13.42 -9.00 -7.73
CA GLY A 2 -13.80 -10.31 -7.14
C GLY A 2 -14.20 -10.22 -5.66
N LEU A 3 -15.02 -9.23 -5.32
CA LEU A 3 -15.50 -8.96 -3.96
C LEU A 3 -17.04 -8.91 -3.88
N GLN A 4 -17.74 -9.28 -4.94
CA GLN A 4 -19.21 -9.19 -5.01
C GLN A 4 -19.86 -10.10 -3.96
N ASP A 5 -19.36 -11.34 -3.84
CA ASP A 5 -19.87 -12.34 -2.89
C ASP A 5 -19.65 -11.97 -1.41
N SER A 6 -18.85 -10.93 -1.15
CA SER A 6 -18.51 -10.48 0.21
C SER A 6 -18.77 -8.99 0.43
N MET A 7 -19.61 -8.38 -0.41
CA MET A 7 -19.90 -6.94 -0.34
C MET A 7 -20.50 -6.50 1.00
N ASN A 8 -21.37 -7.34 1.58
CA ASN A 8 -22.04 -7.07 2.86
C ASN A 8 -21.35 -7.75 4.06
N THR A 9 -20.21 -8.39 3.84
CA THR A 9 -19.47 -9.11 4.90
C THR A 9 -18.65 -8.12 5.74
N ARG A 10 -18.68 -8.28 7.07
CA ARG A 10 -17.89 -7.44 7.99
C ARG A 10 -16.39 -7.67 7.75
N ILE A 11 -15.61 -6.58 7.69
CA ILE A 11 -14.16 -6.65 7.49
C ILE A 11 -13.49 -7.37 8.67
N GLU A 12 -13.84 -6.99 9.91
CA GLU A 12 -13.36 -7.59 11.17
C GLU A 12 -14.45 -7.61 12.23
N GLY A 13 -14.56 -8.69 13.00
CA GLY A 13 -15.49 -8.82 14.12
C GLY A 13 -15.00 -9.82 15.16
N TRP A 14 -15.34 -9.58 16.43
CA TRP A 14 -15.06 -10.50 17.53
C TRP A 14 -15.97 -11.73 17.39
N GLY A 15 -15.40 -12.92 17.20
CA GLY A 15 -16.13 -14.20 17.19
C GLY A 15 -16.60 -14.75 15.83
N ASN A 16 -16.73 -13.92 14.77
CA ASN A 16 -17.08 -14.38 13.42
C ASN A 16 -15.93 -14.12 12.44
N LYS A 17 -15.59 -15.13 11.61
CA LYS A 17 -14.61 -14.99 10.52
C LYS A 17 -15.10 -13.92 9.54
N GLY A 18 -14.45 -12.75 9.54
CA GLY A 18 -14.71 -11.67 8.60
C GLY A 18 -14.10 -11.95 7.22
N LEU A 19 -13.77 -10.88 6.49
CA LEU A 19 -13.07 -11.01 5.20
C LEU A 19 -11.74 -11.76 5.36
N SER A 20 -11.40 -12.59 4.38
CA SER A 20 -10.08 -13.21 4.32
C SER A 20 -8.99 -12.14 4.17
N GLY A 21 -7.75 -12.45 4.57
CA GLY A 21 -6.62 -11.51 4.42
C GLY A 21 -6.49 -10.99 2.98
N GLY A 22 -6.66 -11.88 2.01
CA GLY A 22 -6.63 -11.49 0.61
C GLY A 22 -7.81 -10.63 0.15
N GLN A 23 -9.01 -10.85 0.70
CA GLN A 23 -10.16 -9.98 0.44
C GLN A 23 -9.92 -8.58 1.03
N LYS A 24 -9.42 -8.49 2.27
CA LYS A 24 -9.05 -7.21 2.91
C LYS A 24 -8.03 -6.44 2.07
N ARG A 25 -7.01 -7.15 1.55
CA ARG A 25 -5.99 -6.55 0.68
C ARG A 25 -6.60 -5.98 -0.61
N ARG A 26 -7.47 -6.74 -1.28
CA ARG A 26 -8.20 -6.27 -2.47
C ARG A 26 -9.07 -5.05 -2.17
N VAL A 27 -9.76 -5.02 -1.03
CA VAL A 27 -10.56 -3.86 -0.60
C VAL A 27 -9.67 -2.62 -0.43
N SER A 28 -8.53 -2.75 0.26
CA SER A 28 -7.59 -1.63 0.44
C SER A 28 -7.12 -1.04 -0.90
N ILE A 29 -6.74 -1.90 -1.84
CA ILE A 29 -6.34 -1.47 -3.19
C ILE A 29 -7.51 -0.81 -3.95
N CYS A 30 -8.74 -1.33 -3.79
CA CYS A 30 -9.92 -0.72 -4.43
C CYS A 30 -10.13 0.72 -3.95
N ILE A 31 -9.98 0.97 -2.65
CA ILE A 31 -10.22 2.30 -2.07
C ILE A 31 -9.31 3.35 -2.74
N GLU A 32 -8.03 3.01 -2.97
CA GLU A 32 -7.09 3.97 -3.56
C GLU A 32 -7.29 4.14 -5.06
N ILE A 33 -7.71 3.07 -5.73
CA ILE A 33 -8.06 3.09 -7.14
C ILE A 33 -9.36 3.87 -7.41
N LEU A 34 -10.31 3.92 -6.47
CA LEU A 34 -11.59 4.65 -6.65
C LEU A 34 -11.37 6.14 -6.93
N ILE A 35 -10.26 6.71 -6.45
CA ILE A 35 -9.88 8.10 -6.67
C ILE A 35 -9.38 8.33 -8.11
N ARG A 36 -9.12 7.26 -8.87
CA ARG A 36 -8.55 7.27 -10.23
C ARG A 36 -7.30 8.16 -10.33
N PRO A 37 -6.25 7.88 -9.53
CA PRO A 37 -5.03 8.66 -9.57
C PRO A 37 -4.30 8.49 -10.91
N LYS A 38 -3.60 9.53 -11.37
CA LYS A 38 -2.71 9.42 -12.55
C LYS A 38 -1.44 8.61 -12.24
N LEU A 39 -1.04 8.57 -10.97
CA LEU A 39 0.13 7.87 -10.46
C LEU A 39 -0.27 7.09 -9.20
N LEU A 40 -0.12 5.77 -9.25
CA LEU A 40 -0.45 4.87 -8.15
C LEU A 40 0.80 4.13 -7.68
N PHE A 41 1.07 4.24 -6.38
CA PHE A 41 2.13 3.48 -5.71
C PHE A 41 1.51 2.32 -4.94
N LEU A 42 2.06 1.13 -5.09
CA LEU A 42 1.64 -0.06 -4.37
C LEU A 42 2.83 -0.68 -3.66
N ASP A 43 2.81 -0.65 -2.33
CA ASP A 43 3.85 -1.30 -1.53
C ASP A 43 3.44 -2.74 -1.21
N GLU A 44 4.14 -3.72 -1.79
CA GLU A 44 3.90 -5.16 -1.66
C GLU A 44 2.42 -5.59 -1.86
N PRO A 45 1.77 -5.29 -3.00
CA PRO A 45 0.34 -5.54 -3.20
C PRO A 45 -0.06 -7.02 -3.06
N THR A 46 0.89 -7.94 -3.24
CA THR A 46 0.71 -9.40 -3.19
C THR A 46 1.03 -10.02 -1.84
N SER A 47 1.44 -9.23 -0.83
CA SER A 47 1.77 -9.77 0.50
C SER A 47 0.55 -10.43 1.16
N GLY A 48 0.73 -11.65 1.67
CA GLY A 48 -0.33 -12.46 2.28
C GLY A 48 -1.36 -13.06 1.30
N LEU A 49 -1.07 -13.05 0.00
CA LEU A 49 -1.85 -13.75 -1.03
C LEU A 49 -1.14 -15.01 -1.51
N ASP A 50 -1.91 -16.01 -1.90
CA ASP A 50 -1.41 -17.14 -2.68
C ASP A 50 -1.09 -16.72 -4.12
N SER A 51 -0.37 -17.57 -4.87
CA SER A 51 0.09 -17.27 -6.22
C SER A 51 -1.07 -16.95 -7.17
N ALA A 52 -2.17 -17.70 -7.10
CA ALA A 52 -3.33 -17.52 -7.98
C ALA A 52 -4.06 -16.20 -7.67
N ALA A 53 -4.30 -15.89 -6.39
CA ALA A 53 -4.91 -14.62 -6.02
C ALA A 53 -4.01 -13.42 -6.36
N SER A 54 -2.69 -13.55 -6.19
CA SER A 54 -1.72 -12.51 -6.56
C SER A 54 -1.77 -12.19 -8.04
N CYS A 55 -1.75 -13.22 -8.90
CA CYS A 55 -1.89 -13.08 -10.35
C CYS A 55 -3.22 -12.42 -10.73
N TYR A 56 -4.33 -12.86 -10.12
CA TYR A 56 -5.64 -12.27 -10.34
C TYR A 56 -5.68 -10.78 -10.00
N VAL A 57 -5.15 -10.39 -8.83
CA VAL A 57 -5.13 -9.00 -8.36
C VAL A 57 -4.27 -8.14 -9.27
N MET A 58 -3.02 -8.54 -9.52
CA MET A 58 -2.11 -7.78 -10.36
C MET A 58 -2.63 -7.63 -11.80
N SER A 59 -3.18 -8.70 -12.38
CA SER A 59 -3.78 -8.65 -13.72
C SER A 59 -4.93 -7.65 -13.82
N ARG A 60 -5.73 -7.51 -12.75
CA ARG A 60 -6.83 -6.53 -12.71
C ARG A 60 -6.33 -5.10 -12.55
N ILE A 61 -5.35 -4.88 -11.68
CA ILE A 61 -4.73 -3.56 -11.48
C ILE A 61 -4.09 -3.09 -12.77
N VAL A 62 -3.29 -3.94 -13.45
CA VAL A 62 -2.63 -3.60 -14.71
C VAL A 62 -3.65 -3.32 -15.82
N LYS A 63 -4.73 -4.11 -15.93
CA LYS A 63 -5.81 -3.85 -16.89
C LYS A 63 -6.46 -2.49 -16.65
N LEU A 64 -6.77 -2.16 -15.40
CA LEU A 64 -7.38 -0.89 -15.06
C LEU A 64 -6.42 0.28 -15.29
N ALA A 65 -5.14 0.12 -14.94
CA ALA A 65 -4.12 1.12 -15.18
C ALA A 65 -3.99 1.47 -16.67
N LYS A 66 -4.10 0.47 -17.56
CA LYS A 66 -4.14 0.68 -19.02
C LYS A 66 -5.38 1.45 -19.46
N GLN A 67 -6.55 1.12 -18.90
CA GLN A 67 -7.81 1.79 -19.25
C GLN A 67 -7.85 3.26 -18.80
N ASP A 68 -7.40 3.53 -17.57
CA ASP A 68 -7.46 4.86 -16.95
C ASP A 68 -6.20 5.72 -17.23
N ARG A 69 -5.25 5.20 -18.04
CA ARG A 69 -3.94 5.82 -18.33
C ARG A 69 -3.18 6.20 -17.06
N MET A 70 -3.16 5.29 -16.10
CA MET A 70 -2.49 5.44 -14.81
C MET A 70 -1.08 4.84 -14.87
N THR A 71 -0.09 5.58 -14.37
CA THR A 71 1.25 5.05 -14.11
C THR A 71 1.23 4.28 -12.80
N LEU A 72 1.64 3.02 -12.84
CA LEU A 72 1.72 2.14 -11.68
C LEU A 72 3.18 1.90 -11.31
N ILE A 73 3.51 2.10 -10.04
CA ILE A 73 4.80 1.72 -9.45
C ILE A 73 4.50 0.76 -8.29
N ALA A 74 5.08 -0.43 -8.32
CA ALA A 74 4.86 -1.44 -7.30
C ALA A 74 6.17 -2.10 -6.86
N SER A 75 6.35 -2.28 -5.56
CA SER A 75 7.35 -3.18 -4.98
C SER A 75 6.72 -4.57 -4.84
N ILE A 76 7.36 -5.63 -5.33
CA ILE A 76 6.88 -7.01 -5.15
C ILE A 76 8.02 -7.88 -4.66
N HIS A 77 7.85 -8.45 -3.47
CA HIS A 77 8.72 -9.49 -2.95
C HIS A 77 8.35 -10.83 -3.59
N GLN A 78 9.28 -11.44 -4.35
CA GLN A 78 9.13 -12.76 -4.99
C GLN A 78 7.89 -12.90 -5.92
N PRO A 79 7.84 -12.19 -7.06
CA PRO A 79 6.75 -12.34 -8.03
C PRO A 79 6.74 -13.75 -8.64
N SER A 80 5.55 -14.32 -8.86
CA SER A 80 5.40 -15.50 -9.70
C SER A 80 5.74 -15.18 -11.16
N SER A 81 6.08 -16.17 -11.97
CA SER A 81 6.41 -15.98 -13.39
C SER A 81 5.29 -15.28 -14.17
N GLU A 82 4.03 -15.56 -13.82
CA GLU A 82 2.87 -14.90 -14.42
C GLU A 82 2.83 -13.41 -14.07
N VAL A 83 3.08 -13.06 -12.81
CA VAL A 83 3.10 -11.66 -12.36
C VAL A 83 4.31 -10.92 -12.94
N PHE A 84 5.46 -11.60 -13.01
CA PHE A 84 6.68 -11.06 -13.60
C PHE A 84 6.47 -10.66 -15.07
N GLY A 85 5.73 -11.47 -15.84
CA GLY A 85 5.37 -11.16 -17.23
C GLY A 85 4.43 -9.97 -17.42
N LEU A 86 3.84 -9.42 -16.34
CA LEU A 86 2.97 -8.24 -16.42
C LEU A 86 3.73 -6.91 -16.36
N PHE A 87 5.00 -6.93 -15.94
CA PHE A 87 5.81 -5.72 -15.80
C PHE A 87 6.28 -5.20 -17.16
N HIS A 88 6.14 -3.88 -17.36
CA HIS A 88 6.72 -3.21 -18.54
C HIS A 88 8.19 -2.86 -18.31
N ASN A 89 8.52 -2.43 -17.09
CA ASN A 89 9.86 -2.12 -16.65
C ASN A 89 10.11 -2.78 -15.28
N LEU A 90 11.30 -3.34 -15.10
CA LEU A 90 11.82 -3.90 -13.87
C LEU A 90 12.87 -2.94 -13.32
N CYS A 91 12.80 -2.63 -12.03
CA CYS A 91 13.82 -1.88 -11.29
C CYS A 91 14.37 -2.80 -10.19
N LEU A 92 15.65 -3.13 -10.25
CA LEU A 92 16.35 -3.90 -9.23
C LEU A 92 17.20 -2.95 -8.38
N LEU A 93 16.99 -3.05 -7.06
CA LEU A 93 17.70 -2.27 -6.06
C LEU A 93 18.46 -3.23 -5.13
N SER A 94 19.69 -2.87 -4.76
CA SER A 94 20.45 -3.52 -3.68
C SER A 94 21.24 -2.49 -2.90
N LEU A 95 21.22 -2.57 -1.57
CA LEU A 95 21.86 -1.62 -0.66
C LEU A 95 21.56 -0.14 -0.99
N GLY A 96 20.36 0.15 -1.50
CA GLY A 96 19.94 1.48 -1.92
C GLY A 96 20.48 1.95 -3.29
N GLN A 97 21.26 1.12 -3.98
CA GLN A 97 21.76 1.39 -5.33
C GLN A 97 20.90 0.68 -6.39
N THR A 98 20.71 1.32 -7.54
CA THR A 98 20.05 0.69 -8.70
C THR A 98 21.04 -0.15 -9.48
N ILE A 99 20.79 -1.46 -9.50
CA ILE A 99 21.59 -2.42 -10.26
C ILE A 99 21.03 -2.59 -11.68
N TYR A 100 19.72 -2.44 -11.85
CA TYR A 100 19.11 -2.60 -13.16
C TYR A 100 17.83 -1.79 -13.26
N PHE A 101 17.63 -1.16 -14.41
CA PHE A 101 16.33 -0.62 -14.79
C PHE A 101 16.12 -0.82 -16.29
N GLY A 102 15.07 -1.55 -16.67
CA GLY A 102 14.80 -1.87 -18.06
C GLY A 102 13.64 -2.85 -18.25
N SER A 103 13.43 -3.31 -19.47
CA SER A 103 12.43 -4.35 -19.75
C SER A 103 12.83 -5.68 -19.10
N PRO A 104 11.89 -6.45 -18.50
CA PRO A 104 12.19 -7.76 -17.92
C PRO A 104 12.89 -8.74 -18.89
N CYS A 105 12.69 -8.57 -20.21
CA CYS A 105 13.33 -9.41 -21.23
C CYS A 105 14.85 -9.18 -21.33
N GLY A 106 15.33 -7.97 -21.07
CA GLY A 106 16.76 -7.65 -21.11
C GLY A 106 17.52 -8.20 -19.91
N ALA A 107 16.88 -8.24 -18.74
CA ALA A 107 17.49 -8.70 -17.50
C ALA A 107 18.01 -10.15 -17.58
N ASN A 108 17.32 -11.03 -18.32
CA ASN A 108 17.75 -12.43 -18.47
C ASN A 108 18.99 -12.59 -19.35
N GLN A 109 19.28 -11.64 -20.25
CA GLN A 109 20.48 -11.71 -21.11
C GLN A 109 21.74 -11.20 -20.40
N ASP A 110 21.60 -10.24 -19.49
CA ASP A 110 22.72 -9.61 -18.80
C ASP A 110 23.25 -10.44 -17.61
N ILE A 111 22.44 -11.37 -17.08
CA ILE A 111 22.79 -12.18 -15.89
C ILE A 111 23.57 -13.47 -16.27
N GLU A 112 23.45 -13.97 -17.49
CA GLU A 112 24.13 -15.22 -17.92
C GLU A 112 25.63 -15.04 -18.24
N GLN A 113 26.17 -13.83 -18.15
CA GLN A 113 27.57 -13.53 -18.51
C GLN A 113 28.57 -13.58 -17.35
N GLY A 114 28.16 -13.98 -16.14
CA GLY A 114 29.00 -14.02 -14.95
C GLY A 114 29.46 -15.43 -14.56
N ASP A 115 30.43 -16.01 -15.27
CA ASP A 115 30.96 -17.37 -15.00
C ASP A 115 32.11 -17.40 -13.95
N ASP A 116 32.40 -16.28 -13.27
CA ASP A 116 33.49 -16.18 -12.27
C ASP A 116 33.05 -15.51 -10.94
N VAL A 117 31.81 -15.76 -10.50
CA VAL A 117 31.22 -15.16 -9.28
C VAL A 117 31.69 -15.87 -7.98
N GLY A 118 32.42 -16.97 -8.09
CA GLY A 118 32.75 -17.86 -6.96
C GLY A 118 33.72 -17.31 -5.89
N LYS A 119 34.28 -16.09 -6.05
CA LYS A 119 35.30 -15.54 -5.12
C LYS A 119 35.03 -14.16 -4.52
N MET A 120 34.03 -13.41 -4.99
CA MET A 120 33.77 -12.05 -4.51
C MET A 120 32.82 -12.00 -3.32
N THR A 121 32.97 -10.99 -2.47
CA THR A 121 31.99 -10.67 -1.42
C THR A 121 30.72 -10.07 -2.04
N ILE A 122 29.57 -10.21 -1.35
CA ILE A 122 28.27 -9.72 -1.85
C ILE A 122 28.32 -8.20 -2.11
N GLU A 123 29.04 -7.44 -1.28
CA GLU A 123 29.21 -5.99 -1.42
C GLU A 123 29.97 -5.64 -2.70
N GLU A 124 31.08 -6.34 -2.98
CA GLU A 124 31.85 -6.17 -4.22
C GLU A 124 31.03 -6.51 -5.46
N VAL A 125 30.22 -7.58 -5.42
CA VAL A 125 29.33 -7.96 -6.53
C VAL A 125 28.30 -6.86 -6.79
N ILE A 126 27.71 -6.30 -5.74
CA ILE A 126 26.72 -5.22 -5.87
C ILE A 126 27.36 -3.98 -6.50
N ASP A 127 28.55 -3.58 -6.02
CA ASP A 127 29.23 -2.40 -6.55
C ASP A 127 29.65 -2.58 -8.02
N VAL A 128 30.16 -3.77 -8.38
CA VAL A 128 30.48 -4.11 -9.78
C VAL A 128 29.23 -4.05 -10.66
N LEU A 129 28.12 -4.63 -10.21
CA LEU A 129 26.87 -4.61 -10.97
C LEU A 129 26.28 -3.20 -11.08
N ALA A 130 26.36 -2.39 -10.02
CA ALA A 130 25.90 -1.01 -10.04
C ALA A 130 26.75 -0.12 -10.97
N GLU A 131 28.07 -0.27 -10.96
CA GLU A 131 28.96 0.44 -11.89
C GLU A 131 28.79 -0.03 -13.34
N SER A 132 28.62 -1.34 -13.55
CA SER A 132 28.28 -1.90 -14.86
C SER A 132 26.99 -1.28 -15.40
N TYR A 133 25.95 -1.18 -14.56
CA TYR A 133 24.70 -0.54 -14.95
C TYR A 133 24.86 0.96 -15.24
N LYS A 134 25.57 1.72 -14.40
CA LYS A 134 25.81 3.16 -14.64
C LYS A 134 26.57 3.41 -15.96
N SER A 135 27.51 2.54 -16.30
CA SER A 135 28.31 2.65 -17.52
C SER A 135 27.59 2.15 -18.78
N SER A 136 26.55 1.34 -18.62
CA SER A 136 25.69 0.81 -19.69
C SER A 136 25.02 1.91 -20.51
N ASP A 137 24.82 1.62 -21.81
CA ASP A 137 24.08 2.48 -22.73
C ASP A 137 22.60 2.62 -22.33
N ILE A 138 22.03 1.62 -21.64
CA ILE A 138 20.66 1.67 -21.12
C ILE A 138 20.52 2.82 -20.11
N CYS A 139 21.42 2.89 -19.13
CA CYS A 139 21.41 3.96 -18.12
C CYS A 139 21.61 5.33 -18.76
N LYS A 140 22.54 5.46 -19.70
CA LYS A 140 22.76 6.71 -20.44
C LYS A 140 21.52 7.14 -21.23
N GLN A 141 20.82 6.20 -21.86
CA GLN A 141 19.60 6.47 -22.61
C GLN A 141 18.45 6.93 -21.70
N ILE A 142 18.25 6.25 -20.57
CA ILE A 142 17.24 6.64 -19.56
C ILE A 142 17.57 8.03 -19.03
N HIS A 143 18.83 8.29 -18.68
CA HIS A 143 19.24 9.60 -18.18
C HIS A 143 18.96 10.72 -19.19
N ARG A 144 19.25 10.49 -20.48
CA ARG A 144 18.90 11.44 -21.55
C ARG A 144 17.39 11.69 -21.64
N GLN A 145 16.58 10.64 -21.56
CA GLN A 145 15.12 10.78 -21.57
C GLN A 145 14.60 11.58 -20.38
N VAL A 146 15.12 11.32 -19.17
CA VAL A 146 14.75 12.07 -17.97
C VAL A 146 15.10 13.55 -18.11
N VAL A 147 16.32 13.87 -18.59
CA VAL A 147 16.74 15.26 -18.84
C VAL A 147 15.84 15.94 -19.87
N GLU A 148 15.46 15.25 -20.95
CA GLU A 148 14.54 15.79 -21.95
C GLU A 148 13.15 16.07 -21.38
N ILE A 149 12.62 15.16 -20.56
CA ILE A 149 11.33 15.33 -19.87
C ILE A 149 11.39 16.53 -18.91
N CYS A 150 12.46 16.65 -18.13
CA CYS A 150 12.67 17.79 -17.24
C CYS A 150 12.73 19.11 -18.03
N ARG A 151 13.39 19.13 -19.19
CA ARG A 151 13.51 20.31 -20.05
C ARG A 151 12.18 20.72 -20.68
N ARG A 152 11.29 19.77 -20.99
CA ARG A 152 9.95 20.07 -21.54
C ARG A 152 9.04 20.80 -20.56
N GLY A 153 9.37 20.82 -19.27
CA GLY A 153 8.51 21.37 -18.22
C GLY A 153 7.31 20.46 -17.97
N GLY A 154 7.23 19.86 -16.78
CA GLY A 154 6.11 19.01 -16.42
C GLY A 154 4.79 19.78 -16.45
N GLY A 155 3.77 19.24 -17.11
CA GLY A 155 2.41 19.74 -16.96
C GLY A 155 1.95 19.60 -15.51
N ILE A 156 1.12 20.54 -15.02
CA ILE A 156 0.54 20.47 -13.68
C ILE A 156 -0.18 19.13 -13.55
N ILE A 157 0.27 18.28 -12.62
CA ILE A 157 -0.50 17.11 -12.20
C ILE A 157 -1.69 17.67 -11.42
N GLU A 158 -2.78 17.96 -12.14
CA GLU A 158 -4.07 18.19 -11.48
C GLU A 158 -4.36 16.94 -10.66
N LYS A 159 -4.26 17.08 -9.32
CA LYS A 159 -4.84 16.12 -8.39
C LYS A 159 -6.34 16.16 -8.65
N LYS A 160 -6.82 15.24 -9.50
CA LYS A 160 -8.24 15.01 -9.71
C LYS A 160 -8.80 14.42 -8.42
N GLY A 161 -9.24 15.30 -7.55
CA GLY A 161 -9.81 14.99 -6.26
C GLY A 161 -10.25 16.30 -5.67
N SER A 162 -11.52 16.66 -5.88
CA SER A 162 -12.13 17.72 -5.10
C SER A 162 -12.05 17.25 -3.65
N GLN A 163 -11.11 17.80 -2.88
CA GLN A 163 -11.09 17.64 -1.44
C GLN A 163 -12.47 18.06 -0.96
N ALA A 164 -13.21 17.12 -0.35
CA ALA A 164 -14.52 17.43 0.20
C ALA A 164 -14.38 18.57 1.21
N ASN A 165 -15.34 19.49 1.24
CA ASN A 165 -15.31 20.61 2.20
C ASN A 165 -15.22 20.07 3.64
N PHE A 166 -14.60 20.84 4.54
CA PHE A 166 -14.44 20.47 5.95
C PHE A 166 -15.75 19.99 6.59
N PHE A 167 -16.87 20.66 6.31
CA PHE A 167 -18.19 20.26 6.82
C PHE A 167 -18.66 18.92 6.27
N THR A 168 -18.40 18.62 5.00
CA THR A 168 -18.72 17.33 4.39
C THR A 168 -17.84 16.23 4.98
N GLN A 169 -16.54 16.49 5.16
CA GLN A 169 -15.63 15.55 5.82
C GLN A 169 -16.06 15.29 7.26
N CYS A 170 -16.35 16.33 8.03
CA CYS A 170 -16.81 16.24 9.41
C CYS A 170 -18.13 15.46 9.49
N LEU A 171 -19.12 15.79 8.67
CA LEU A 171 -20.41 15.08 8.63
C LEU A 171 -20.22 13.60 8.27
N VAL A 172 -19.45 13.28 7.24
CA VAL A 172 -19.19 11.88 6.83
C VAL A 172 -18.44 11.10 7.92
N LEU A 173 -17.44 11.73 8.58
CA LEU A 173 -16.71 11.09 9.67
C LEU A 173 -17.61 10.85 10.89
N THR A 174 -18.45 11.83 11.25
CA THR A 174 -19.42 11.71 12.34
C THR A 174 -20.47 10.65 12.02
N GLU A 175 -21.02 10.65 10.81
CA GLU A 175 -22.02 9.67 10.36
C GLU A 175 -21.41 8.26 10.38
N ARG A 176 -20.22 8.08 9.80
CA ARG A 176 -19.50 6.80 9.79
C ARG A 176 -19.18 6.31 11.20
N TYR A 177 -18.74 7.20 12.09
CA TYR A 177 -18.42 6.83 13.47
C TYR A 177 -19.69 6.50 14.27
N PHE A 178 -20.68 7.37 14.24
CA PHE A 178 -21.86 7.26 15.08
C PHE A 178 -22.81 6.15 14.63
N LEU A 179 -23.15 6.10 13.34
CA LEU A 179 -24.14 5.13 12.84
C LEU A 179 -23.56 3.72 12.67
N ILE A 180 -22.28 3.60 12.29
CA ILE A 180 -21.70 2.30 11.97
C ILE A 180 -20.88 1.77 13.13
N ASN A 181 -19.95 2.56 13.67
CA ASN A 181 -19.05 2.06 14.72
C ASN A 181 -19.77 1.97 16.07
N MET A 182 -20.55 2.99 16.46
CA MET A 182 -21.20 2.99 17.78
C MET A 182 -22.40 2.03 17.87
N TYR A 183 -23.21 1.94 16.81
CA TYR A 183 -24.37 1.04 16.80
C TYR A 183 -23.98 -0.44 16.75
N ARG A 184 -22.85 -0.79 16.10
CA ARG A 184 -22.43 -2.20 15.92
C ARG A 184 -21.70 -2.79 17.12
N ASP A 185 -20.99 -1.98 17.91
CA ASP A 185 -20.26 -2.43 19.09
C ASP A 185 -20.83 -1.81 20.37
N LEU A 186 -22.16 -1.91 20.53
CA LEU A 186 -22.93 -1.33 21.64
C LEU A 186 -22.28 -1.67 23.01
N GLY A 187 -21.86 -2.92 23.20
CA GLY A 187 -21.27 -3.41 24.45
C GLY A 187 -20.03 -2.66 24.91
N TYR A 188 -19.16 -2.22 23.99
CA TYR A 188 -17.96 -1.46 24.34
C TYR A 188 -18.32 -0.09 24.95
N TYR A 189 -19.34 0.58 24.40
CA TYR A 189 -19.78 1.88 24.89
C TYR A 189 -20.48 1.77 26.25
N TRP A 190 -21.35 0.79 26.43
CA TRP A 190 -21.98 0.52 27.72
C TRP A 190 -20.96 0.17 28.80
N TRP A 191 -19.94 -0.63 28.45
CA TRP A 191 -18.84 -0.95 29.36
C TRP A 191 -18.03 0.29 29.74
N ARG A 192 -17.71 1.14 28.77
CA ARG A 192 -16.99 2.39 29.02
C ARG A 192 -17.79 3.37 29.87
N LEU A 193 -19.10 3.48 29.63
CA LEU A 193 -20.02 4.28 30.44
C LEU A 193 -20.07 3.77 31.88
N ALA A 194 -20.17 2.45 32.08
CA ALA A 194 -20.16 1.84 33.40
C ALA A 194 -18.86 2.12 34.17
N ILE A 195 -17.70 2.04 33.50
CA ILE A 195 -16.40 2.41 34.09
C ILE A 195 -16.38 3.87 34.55
N TYR A 196 -16.87 4.80 33.73
CA TYR A 196 -16.89 6.22 34.09
C TYR A 196 -17.84 6.51 35.26
N MET A 197 -19.00 5.85 35.31
CA MET A 197 -19.93 5.97 36.43
C MET A 197 -19.31 5.42 37.74
N ALA A 198 -18.58 4.31 37.67
CA ALA A 198 -17.89 3.71 38.82
C ALA A 198 -16.73 4.57 39.33
N LEU A 199 -15.90 5.12 38.42
CA LEU A 199 -14.82 6.04 38.80
C LEU A 199 -15.37 7.33 39.43
N GLY A 200 -16.47 7.85 38.88
CA GLY A 200 -17.16 9.03 39.43
C GLY A 200 -17.68 8.81 40.84
N SER A 201 -18.32 7.67 41.10
CA SER A 201 -18.83 7.36 42.44
C SER A 201 -17.72 7.17 43.47
N VAL A 202 -16.62 6.50 43.10
CA VAL A 202 -15.45 6.33 43.97
C VAL A 202 -14.77 7.67 44.28
N CYS A 203 -14.58 8.53 43.28
CA CYS A 203 -14.00 9.86 43.48
C CYS A 203 -14.88 10.73 44.38
N SER A 204 -16.20 10.71 44.16
CA SER A 204 -17.16 11.42 45.00
C SER A 204 -17.13 10.93 46.45
N MET A 205 -17.00 9.62 46.67
CA MET A 205 -16.91 9.04 48.00
C MET A 205 -15.61 9.42 48.71
N MET A 206 -14.48 9.43 47.98
CA MET A 206 -13.18 9.85 48.51
C MET A 206 -13.17 11.34 48.91
N LEU A 207 -13.72 12.22 48.07
CA LEU A 207 -13.88 13.64 48.37
C LEU A 207 -14.75 13.87 49.62
N ALA A 208 -15.85 13.14 49.76
CA ALA A 208 -16.71 13.22 50.94
C ALA A 208 -15.97 12.78 52.22
N LEU A 209 -15.16 11.72 52.15
CA LEU A 209 -14.37 11.23 53.28
C LEU A 209 -13.28 12.21 53.71
N VAL A 210 -12.60 12.83 52.74
CA VAL A 210 -11.60 13.87 53.01
C VAL A 210 -12.25 15.09 53.66
N MET A 211 -13.40 15.55 53.15
CA MET A 211 -14.13 16.67 53.76
C MET A 211 -14.54 16.38 55.21
N VAL A 212 -14.97 15.15 55.53
CA VAL A 212 -15.32 14.73 56.89
C VAL A 212 -14.09 14.66 57.82
N GLN A 213 -12.91 14.31 57.31
CA GLN A 213 -11.69 14.32 58.13
C GLN A 213 -11.16 15.73 58.44
N PHE A 214 -11.55 16.74 57.66
CA PHE A 214 -11.14 18.14 57.84
C PHE A 214 -12.18 19.00 58.58
N MET A 215 -13.35 18.45 58.91
CA MET A 215 -14.38 19.07 59.77
C MET A 215 -14.25 18.57 61.21
#